data_AF-A0A3D2MYA6-F1
#
_entry.id   AF-A0A3D2MYA6-F1
#
_cell.length_a   1.000
_cell.length_b   1.000
_cell.length_c   1.000
_cell.angle_alpha   90.00
_cell.angle_beta   90.00
_cell.angle_gamma   90.00
#
_symmetry.space_group_name_H-M   'P 1'
#
loop_
_entity.id
_entity.type
_entity.pdbx_description
1 polymer ?
#
loop_
_entity_poly.entity_id
_entity_poly.type
_entity_poly.pdbx_seq_one_letter_code
_entity_poly.pdbx_strand_id
1 'polypeptide(L)'
;MAKLPIIVASGGINTAGRASHRHAHKRLVFDSLDGRSQDETLRALSVMMDNHASDEVLDGTLIRKIEHTYFDTRAAPTNHRYRVD
;
A
#
# COMPACT_ATOMS: atom_id res chain seq x y z
N MET A 1 -19.06 0.70 38.19
CA MET A 1 -17.68 0.66 37.66
C MET A 1 -17.76 0.57 36.14
N ALA A 2 -17.16 1.51 35.39
CA ALA A 2 -17.17 1.46 33.93
C ALA A 2 -16.05 0.54 33.41
N LYS A 3 -16.32 -0.25 32.36
CA LYS A 3 -15.32 -1.11 31.73
C LYS A 3 -14.45 -0.28 30.80
N LEU A 4 -13.12 -0.33 30.97
CA LEU A 4 -12.18 0.35 30.10
C LEU A 4 -12.09 -0.38 28.74
N PRO A 5 -12.36 0.28 27.61
CA PRO A 5 -12.11 -0.31 26.30
C PRO A 5 -10.60 -0.48 26.08
N ILE A 6 -10.18 -1.65 25.63
CA ILE A 6 -8.79 -1.96 25.29
C ILE A 6 -8.70 -2.47 23.85
N ILE A 7 -7.61 -2.16 23.16
CA ILE A 7 -7.32 -2.67 21.83
C ILE A 7 -6.61 -4.01 21.98
N VAL A 8 -7.29 -5.11 21.63
CA VAL A 8 -6.72 -6.47 21.69
C VAL A 8 -6.20 -6.96 20.35
N ALA A 9 -6.58 -6.30 19.25
CA ALA A 9 -6.13 -6.60 17.90
C ALA A 9 -6.28 -5.37 16.99
N SER A 10 -5.49 -5.33 15.92
CA SER A 10 -5.58 -4.33 14.85
C SER A 10 -5.16 -4.95 13.51
N GLY A 11 -5.82 -4.53 12.43
CA GLY A 11 -5.61 -5.05 11.08
C GLY A 11 -6.18 -4.12 10.01
N GLY A 12 -5.99 -4.50 8.75
CA GLY A 12 -6.36 -3.69 7.57
C GLY A 12 -5.27 -3.73 6.51
N ILE A 13 -5.59 -3.31 5.29
CA ILE A 13 -4.67 -3.16 4.16
C ILE A 13 -4.75 -1.72 3.65
N ASN A 14 -3.60 -1.11 3.37
CA ASN A 14 -3.51 0.17 2.69
C ASN A 14 -2.30 0.18 1.73
N THR A 15 -1.90 1.36 1.23
CA THR A 15 -0.77 1.50 0.32
C THR A 15 0.58 1.08 0.91
N ALA A 16 0.71 1.00 2.24
CA ALA A 16 1.91 0.50 2.92
C ALA A 16 1.85 -1.02 3.20
N GLY A 17 0.81 -1.72 2.73
CA GLY A 17 0.60 -3.15 2.94
C GLY A 17 -0.32 -3.45 4.13
N ARG A 18 -0.06 -4.57 4.81
CA ARG A 18 -0.91 -5.06 5.91
C ARG A 18 -0.57 -4.41 7.26
N ALA A 19 -1.58 -3.91 7.97
CA ALA A 19 -1.40 -3.26 9.27
C ALA A 19 -1.12 -4.24 10.44
N SER A 20 -1.61 -5.49 10.35
CA SER A 20 -1.35 -6.49 11.38
C SER A 20 0.15 -6.77 11.52
N HIS A 21 0.59 -7.07 12.74
CA HIS A 21 2.03 -7.23 13.07
C HIS A 21 2.88 -5.99 12.73
N ARG A 22 2.25 -4.83 12.57
CA ARG A 22 2.89 -3.53 12.27
C ARG A 22 3.63 -3.49 10.93
N HIS A 23 3.37 -4.38 9.96
CA HIS A 23 4.10 -4.34 8.68
C HIS A 23 3.89 -3.01 7.93
N ALA A 24 2.65 -2.50 7.86
CA ALA A 24 2.38 -1.21 7.24
C ALA A 24 3.12 -0.06 7.93
N HIS A 25 3.20 -0.07 9.27
CA HIS A 25 4.02 0.89 10.02
C HIS A 25 5.51 0.73 9.70
N LYS A 26 6.04 -0.50 9.71
CA LYS A 26 7.44 -0.80 9.36
C LYS A 26 7.78 -0.30 7.95
N ARG A 27 6.88 -0.43 6.97
CA ARG A 27 7.07 0.10 5.61
C ARG A 27 7.17 1.64 5.58
N LEU A 28 6.44 2.34 6.44
CA LEU A 28 6.49 3.81 6.51
C LEU A 28 7.83 4.34 7.07
N VAL A 29 8.48 3.59 7.95
CA VAL A 29 9.76 3.96 8.59
C VAL A 29 10.92 3.06 8.15
N PHE A 30 10.81 2.50 6.94
CA PHE A 30 11.64 1.39 6.48
C PHE A 30 13.15 1.64 6.61
N ASP A 31 13.59 2.85 6.28
CA ASP A 31 15.01 3.23 6.27
C ASP A 31 15.61 3.32 7.69
N SER A 32 14.76 3.39 8.72
CA SER A 32 15.17 3.46 10.13
C SER A 32 15.20 2.08 10.82
N LEU A 33 14.88 1.01 10.10
CA LEU A 33 14.80 -0.34 10.64
C LEU A 33 16.15 -1.07 10.61
N ASP A 34 16.31 -2.08 11.48
CA ASP A 34 17.40 -3.05 11.33
C ASP A 34 17.17 -3.94 10.10
N GLY A 35 18.24 -4.55 9.57
CA GLY A 35 18.16 -5.38 8.35
C GLY A 35 17.14 -6.52 8.48
N ARG A 36 17.05 -7.14 9.67
CA ARG A 36 16.06 -8.18 9.95
C ARG A 36 14.61 -7.70 9.82
N SER A 37 14.29 -6.51 10.35
CA SER A 37 12.92 -5.96 10.23
C SER A 37 12.63 -5.44 8.83
N GLN A 38 13.64 -4.96 8.10
CA GLN A 38 13.53 -4.66 6.68
C GLN A 38 13.19 -5.92 5.88
N ASP A 39 13.95 -7.01 6.06
CA ASP A 39 13.72 -8.29 5.40
C ASP A 39 12.33 -8.87 5.69
N GLU A 40 11.89 -8.79 6.95
CA GLU A 40 10.55 -9.24 7.35
C GLU A 40 9.45 -8.42 6.67
N THR A 41 9.66 -7.10 6.53
CA THR A 41 8.70 -6.20 5.89
C THR A 41 8.67 -6.42 4.38
N LEU A 42 9.83 -6.56 3.73
CA LEU A 42 9.94 -6.90 2.32
C LEU A 42 9.27 -8.24 2.03
N ARG A 43 9.54 -9.28 2.81
CA ARG A 43 8.90 -10.59 2.64
C ARG A 43 7.37 -10.51 2.74
N ALA A 44 6.86 -9.76 3.71
CA ALA A 44 5.42 -9.59 3.87
C ALA A 44 4.78 -8.88 2.67
N LEU A 45 5.44 -7.86 2.11
CA LEU A 45 4.99 -7.15 0.92
C LEU A 45 5.13 -8.01 -0.35
N SER A 46 6.26 -8.70 -0.53
CA SER A 46 6.53 -9.54 -1.69
C SER A 46 5.49 -10.61 -1.90
N VAL A 47 5.07 -11.28 -0.81
CA VAL A 47 4.01 -12.30 -0.88
C VAL A 47 2.65 -11.67 -1.24
N MET A 48 2.37 -10.44 -0.78
CA MET A 48 1.12 -9.74 -1.11
C MET A 48 1.09 -9.23 -2.55
N MET A 49 2.25 -8.85 -3.09
CA MET A 49 2.40 -8.27 -4.42
C MET A 49 2.68 -9.32 -5.50
N ASP A 50 2.95 -10.57 -5.13
CA ASP A 50 3.49 -11.60 -6.01
C ASP A 50 4.75 -11.11 -6.76
N ASN A 51 5.61 -10.37 -6.04
CA ASN A 51 6.83 -9.78 -6.57
C ASN A 51 7.98 -9.88 -5.55
N HIS A 52 9.10 -10.47 -5.97
CA HIS A 52 10.27 -10.71 -5.10
C HIS A 52 11.42 -9.73 -5.32
N ALA A 53 11.34 -8.81 -6.28
CA ALA A 53 12.32 -7.76 -6.49
C ALA A 53 12.11 -6.65 -5.45
N SER A 54 13.07 -6.48 -4.54
CA SER A 54 12.93 -5.54 -3.41
C SER A 54 12.67 -4.11 -3.86
N ASP A 55 13.39 -3.63 -4.88
CA ASP A 55 13.24 -2.28 -5.39
C ASP A 55 11.84 -2.06 -5.99
N GLU A 56 11.35 -3.01 -6.78
CA GLU A 56 9.99 -2.94 -7.35
C GLU A 56 8.90 -2.98 -6.27
N VAL A 57 9.11 -3.74 -5.20
CA VAL A 57 8.19 -3.79 -4.05
C VAL A 57 8.15 -2.44 -3.33
N LEU A 58 9.32 -1.82 -3.12
CA LEU A 58 9.40 -0.52 -2.46
C LEU A 58 8.78 0.57 -3.33
N ASP A 59 9.08 0.61 -4.62
CA ASP A 59 8.54 1.57 -5.58
C ASP A 59 7.04 1.36 -5.86
N GLY A 60 6.57 0.11 -5.74
CA GLY A 60 5.19 -0.28 -5.92
C GLY A 60 4.28 -0.03 -4.72
N THR A 61 4.79 0.56 -3.64
CA THR A 61 4.03 0.86 -2.40
C THR A 61 3.99 2.35 -2.08
N LEU A 62 3.21 2.74 -1.07
CA LEU A 62 2.97 4.13 -0.64
C LEU A 62 2.28 5.01 -1.70
N ILE A 63 2.45 6.33 -1.60
CA ILE A 63 1.92 7.29 -2.58
C ILE A 63 2.83 7.28 -3.80
N ARG A 64 2.23 7.08 -4.96
CA ARG A 64 2.92 6.95 -6.24
C ARG A 64 1.95 7.26 -7.38
N LYS A 65 2.45 7.26 -8.62
CA LYS A 65 1.64 7.44 -9.82
C LYS A 65 0.55 6.34 -9.88
N ILE A 66 -0.67 6.74 -10.24
CA ILE A 66 -1.77 5.79 -10.50
C ILE A 66 -1.36 4.92 -11.68
N GLU A 67 -1.38 3.61 -11.48
CA GLU A 67 -1.04 2.64 -12.51
C GLU A 67 -2.12 2.53 -13.58
N HIS A 68 -1.69 2.15 -14.79
CA HIS A 68 -2.58 1.92 -15.92
C HIS A 68 -3.58 0.79 -15.69
N THR A 69 -3.31 -0.14 -14.76
CA THR A 69 -4.24 -1.19 -14.32
C THR A 69 -5.55 -0.61 -13.73
N TYR A 70 -5.51 0.62 -13.21
CA TYR A 70 -6.70 1.33 -12.74
C TYR A 70 -7.34 2.15 -13.88
N PHE A 71 -6.63 3.16 -14.39
CA PHE A 71 -7.01 3.95 -15.56
C PHE A 71 -5.83 4.81 -16.05
N ASP A 72 -5.90 5.30 -17.29
CA ASP A 72 -4.95 6.30 -17.77
C ASP A 72 -5.30 7.69 -17.23
N THR A 73 -4.49 8.16 -16.29
CA THR A 73 -4.58 9.52 -15.72
C THR A 73 -4.56 10.66 -16.74
N ARG A 74 -4.03 10.42 -17.96
CA ARG A 74 -3.94 11.42 -19.03
C ARG A 74 -5.06 11.32 -20.06
N ALA A 75 -5.86 10.26 -20.01
CA ALA A 75 -6.92 9.97 -20.97
C ALA A 75 -8.17 9.45 -20.24
N ALA A 76 -8.55 10.11 -19.13
CA ALA A 76 -9.74 9.76 -18.38
C ALA A 76 -10.99 9.91 -19.27
N PRO A 77 -11.87 8.90 -19.36
CA PRO A 77 -13.05 8.97 -20.20
C PRO A 77 -13.97 10.13 -19.81
N THR A 78 -14.32 10.97 -20.79
CA THR A 78 -15.27 12.06 -20.61
C THR A 78 -16.25 12.10 -21.78
N ASN A 79 -17.51 12.42 -21.49
CA ASN A 79 -18.50 12.67 -22.53
C ASN A 79 -18.32 14.10 -23.06
N HIS A 80 -18.26 14.24 -24.39
CA HIS A 80 -18.29 15.54 -25.06
C HIS A 80 -19.65 15.75 -25.72
N ARG A 81 -20.21 16.95 -25.60
CA ARG A 81 -21.48 17.28 -26.29
C ARG A 81 -21.24 17.33 -27.79
N TYR A 82 -21.83 16.39 -28.52
CA TYR A 82 -21.94 16.43 -29.97
C TYR A 82 -23.17 17.26 -30.35
N ARG A 83 -23.02 18.29 -31.19
CA ARG A 83 -24.15 19.04 -31.75
C ARG A 83 -24.55 18.36 -33.06
N VAL A 84 -25.82 18.00 -33.19
CA VAL A 84 -26.43 17.57 -34.45
C VAL A 84 -27.16 18.79 -34.99
N ASP A 85 -26.69 19.31 -36.11
CA ASP A 85 -27.38 20.28 -36.95
C ASP A 85 -28.38 19.58 -37.90
#